data_AF-A0A1F3L9W4-F1
#
_entry.id   AF-A0A1F3L9W4-F1
#
_cell.length_a   1.000
_cell.length_b   1.000
_cell.length_c   1.000
_cell.angle_alpha   90.00
_cell.angle_beta   90.00
_cell.angle_gamma   90.00
#
_symmetry.space_group_name_H-M   'P 1'
#
loop_
_entity.id
_entity.type
_entity.pdbx_description
1 polymer ?
#
loop_
_entity_poly.entity_id
_entity_poly.type
_entity_poly.pdbx_seq_one_letter_code
_entity_poly.pdbx_strand_id
1 'polypeptide(L)'
;MKHLLITILLLFSTCCLSQKKELIYLWPGKVPGEMKEKQPPVADTAVKGDVFRYIEVTNPFIEAWPADPKLNNGAAVIVCPGGGYRILARDKEGTEIAAWLNGLGYSATGGHGYGLRPVNLAAKTWPQLAESWLKNILFPKK
;
A
#
# COMPACT_ATOMS: atom_id res chain seq x y z
N MET A 1 20.78 42.68 -0.50
CA MET A 1 19.74 42.24 -1.45
C MET A 1 19.99 40.84 -2.03
N LYS A 2 21.19 40.53 -2.55
CA LYS A 2 21.51 39.20 -3.11
C LYS A 2 21.33 38.06 -2.11
N HIS A 3 21.74 38.24 -0.85
CA HIS A 3 21.53 37.25 0.21
C HIS A 3 20.05 37.06 0.58
N LEU A 4 19.24 38.13 0.56
CA LEU A 4 17.80 38.06 0.84
C LEU A 4 17.05 37.25 -0.23
N LEU A 5 17.43 37.42 -1.51
CA LEU A 5 16.90 36.61 -2.61
C LEU A 5 17.28 35.12 -2.49
N ILE A 6 18.51 34.81 -2.08
CA ILE A 6 18.98 33.43 -1.87
C ILE A 6 18.22 32.76 -0.70
N THR A 7 17.96 33.49 0.38
CA THR A 7 17.19 32.97 1.52
C THR A 7 15.73 32.69 1.16
N ILE A 8 15.09 33.56 0.37
CA ILE A 8 13.71 33.35 -0.10
C ILE A 8 13.62 32.13 -1.05
N LEU A 9 14.62 31.93 -1.90
CA LEU A 9 14.68 30.79 -2.83
C LEU A 9 14.86 29.44 -2.10
N LEU A 10 15.68 29.43 -1.04
CA LEU A 10 15.88 28.25 -0.17
C LEU A 10 14.63 27.88 0.64
N LEU A 11 13.84 28.88 1.08
CA LEU A 11 12.59 28.66 1.80
C LEU A 11 11.49 28.08 0.90
N PHE A 12 11.42 28.51 -0.36
CA PHE A 12 10.41 28.02 -1.32
C PHE A 12 10.60 26.53 -1.66
N SER A 13 11.83 26.01 -1.60
CA SER A 13 12.12 24.61 -1.93
C SER A 13 11.59 23.60 -0.89
N THR A 14 11.26 24.04 0.32
CA THR A 14 10.75 23.15 1.39
C THR A 14 9.24 22.92 1.35
N CYS A 15 8.49 23.65 0.51
CA CYS A 15 7.04 23.54 0.44
C CYS A 15 6.53 22.40 -0.46
N CYS A 16 7.44 21.72 -1.19
CA CYS A 16 7.11 20.49 -1.92
C CYS A 16 7.24 19.27 -0.99
N LEU A 17 6.37 19.18 0.01
CA LEU A 17 6.10 17.89 0.66
C LEU A 17 5.35 17.02 -0.37
N SER A 18 6.10 16.25 -1.14
CA SER A 18 5.56 15.10 -1.85
C SER A 18 4.93 14.18 -0.80
N GLN A 19 3.63 13.87 -0.92
CA GLN A 19 2.96 12.90 -0.06
C GLN A 19 3.66 11.54 -0.25
N LYS A 20 4.51 11.19 0.71
CA LYS A 20 5.30 9.98 0.66
C LYS A 20 4.38 8.78 0.77
N LYS A 21 4.36 7.94 -0.28
CA LYS A 21 3.71 6.63 -0.25
C LYS A 21 4.47 5.77 0.75
N GLU A 22 3.79 5.30 1.79
CA GLU A 22 4.39 4.50 2.86
C GLU A 22 3.95 3.05 2.74
N LEU A 23 4.90 2.12 2.86
CA LEU A 23 4.63 0.69 2.98
C LEU A 23 4.51 0.34 4.46
N ILE A 24 3.29 0.03 4.90
CA ILE A 24 2.99 -0.41 6.25
C ILE A 24 2.96 -1.93 6.24
N TYR A 25 3.96 -2.57 6.86
CA TYR A 25 3.97 -4.02 7.03
C TYR A 25 3.03 -4.44 8.15
N LEU A 26 2.26 -5.50 7.91
CA LEU A 26 1.17 -5.89 8.80
C LEU A 26 1.64 -6.61 10.07
N TRP A 27 2.69 -7.42 9.95
CA TRP A 27 3.22 -8.23 11.04
C TRP A 27 4.61 -7.73 11.43
N PRO A 28 4.89 -7.47 12.72
CA PRO A 28 6.26 -7.19 13.15
C PRO A 28 7.12 -8.46 13.13
N GLY A 29 6.57 -9.58 13.63
CA GLY A 29 7.23 -10.89 13.68
C GLY A 29 6.95 -11.77 12.46
N LYS A 30 6.89 -13.09 12.68
CA LYS A 30 6.58 -14.09 11.65
C LYS A 30 5.16 -13.90 11.11
N VAL A 31 5.00 -14.06 9.80
CA VAL A 31 3.68 -14.02 9.14
C VAL A 31 2.99 -15.37 9.34
N PRO A 32 1.77 -15.42 9.93
CA PRO A 32 1.05 -16.67 10.14
C PRO A 32 0.80 -17.42 8.82
N GLY A 33 1.10 -18.72 8.80
CA GLY A 33 0.92 -19.56 7.62
C GLY A 33 1.98 -19.40 6.53
N GLU A 34 2.86 -18.40 6.63
CA GLU A 34 3.99 -18.23 5.71
C GLU A 34 5.20 -19.06 6.18
N MET A 35 5.81 -19.77 5.23
CA MET A 35 6.97 -20.62 5.48
C MET A 35 8.27 -19.94 5.04
N LYS A 36 8.20 -19.03 4.07
CA LYS A 36 9.35 -18.26 3.61
C LYS A 36 9.69 -17.12 4.56
N GLU A 37 10.93 -16.63 4.44
CA GLU A 37 11.33 -15.41 5.12
C GLU A 37 10.60 -14.20 4.55
N LYS A 38 10.45 -13.18 5.40
CA LYS A 38 9.84 -11.91 5.03
C LYS A 38 10.77 -11.16 4.09
N GLN A 39 10.26 -10.86 2.90
CA GLN A 39 10.98 -10.11 1.88
C GLN A 39 10.05 -9.05 1.27
N PRO A 40 10.61 -7.99 0.65
CA PRO A 40 9.85 -7.05 -0.15
C PRO A 40 9.06 -7.78 -1.27
N PRO A 41 7.93 -7.20 -1.73
CA PRO A 41 7.12 -7.83 -2.75
C PRO A 41 7.88 -7.93 -4.09
N VAL A 42 7.74 -9.06 -4.76
CA VAL A 42 8.46 -9.37 -6.01
C VAL A 42 7.59 -8.99 -7.20
N ALA A 43 8.09 -8.04 -8.01
CA ALA A 43 7.42 -7.62 -9.24
C ALA A 43 7.54 -8.69 -10.34
N ASP A 44 6.52 -8.77 -11.18
CA ASP A 44 6.52 -9.64 -12.35
C ASP A 44 7.36 -9.01 -13.48
N THR A 45 8.54 -9.55 -13.74
CA THR A 45 9.44 -9.08 -14.80
C THR A 45 9.25 -9.83 -16.12
N ALA A 46 8.45 -10.90 -16.14
CA ALA A 46 8.26 -11.76 -17.31
C ALA A 46 7.20 -11.22 -18.30
N VAL A 47 6.49 -10.16 -17.92
CA VAL A 47 5.32 -9.66 -18.65
C VAL A 47 5.74 -8.55 -19.59
N LYS A 48 5.41 -8.73 -20.87
CA LYS A 48 5.54 -7.65 -21.86
C LYS A 48 4.30 -6.77 -21.79
N GLY A 49 4.48 -5.49 -21.49
CA GLY A 49 3.42 -4.46 -21.44
C GLY A 49 3.51 -3.61 -20.17
N ASP A 50 2.68 -2.56 -20.10
CA ASP A 50 2.72 -1.53 -19.05
C ASP A 50 1.93 -1.92 -17.77
N VAL A 51 1.67 -3.21 -17.54
CA VAL A 51 0.90 -3.65 -16.36
C VAL A 51 1.84 -4.10 -15.26
N PHE A 52 1.94 -3.32 -14.19
CA PHE A 52 2.67 -3.71 -13.00
C PHE A 52 1.82 -4.63 -12.12
N ARG A 53 2.40 -5.76 -11.74
CA ARG A 53 1.82 -6.71 -10.79
C ARG A 53 2.90 -7.35 -9.93
N TYR A 54 2.52 -7.81 -8.75
CA TYR A 54 3.38 -8.65 -7.92
C TYR A 54 3.06 -10.13 -8.15
N ILE A 55 4.09 -10.97 -8.12
CA ILE A 55 4.00 -12.44 -8.25
C ILE A 55 4.29 -13.15 -6.94
N GLU A 56 4.92 -12.47 -5.97
CA GLU A 56 5.18 -13.04 -4.65
C GLU A 56 5.16 -11.95 -3.58
N VAL A 57 4.46 -12.25 -2.48
CA VAL A 57 4.41 -11.39 -1.28
C VAL A 57 4.54 -12.29 -0.06
N THR A 58 5.71 -12.30 0.57
CA THR A 58 5.99 -13.05 1.82
C THR A 58 5.92 -12.17 3.07
N ASN A 59 5.99 -10.85 2.89
CA ASN A 59 5.81 -9.86 3.95
C ASN A 59 4.61 -8.97 3.60
N PRO A 60 3.40 -9.32 4.05
CA PRO A 60 2.21 -8.57 3.68
C PRO A 60 2.23 -7.12 4.15
N PHE A 61 1.67 -6.25 3.32
CA PHE A 61 1.79 -4.81 3.50
C PHE A 61 0.57 -4.08 2.94
N ILE A 62 0.40 -2.85 3.41
CA ILE A 62 -0.52 -1.84 2.86
C ILE A 62 0.31 -0.66 2.36
N GLU A 63 0.02 -0.20 1.15
CA GLU A 63 0.63 1.01 0.60
C GLU A 63 -0.27 2.21 0.88
N ALA A 64 0.00 2.95 1.95
CA ALA A 64 -0.82 4.08 2.38
C ALA A 64 -0.62 5.30 1.48
N TRP A 65 -1.69 5.74 0.80
CA TRP A 65 -1.70 6.98 0.05
C TRP A 65 -2.68 7.94 0.72
N PRO A 66 -2.18 8.95 1.46
CA PRO A 66 -3.05 9.95 2.06
C PRO A 66 -3.68 10.82 0.96
N ALA A 67 -4.94 11.20 1.15
CA ALA A 67 -5.59 12.17 0.27
C ALA A 67 -4.94 13.55 0.39
N ASP A 68 -5.07 14.38 -0.64
CA ASP A 68 -4.71 15.81 -0.56
C ASP A 68 -5.41 16.43 0.65
N PRO A 69 -4.71 17.13 1.57
CA PRO A 69 -5.32 17.70 2.77
C PRO A 69 -6.48 18.66 2.46
N LYS A 70 -6.52 19.26 1.26
CA LYS A 70 -7.59 20.17 0.83
C LYS A 70 -8.88 19.43 0.44
N LEU A 71 -8.77 18.17 0.03
CA LEU A 71 -9.91 17.34 -0.38
C LEU A 71 -10.28 16.30 0.68
N ASN A 72 -9.40 16.07 1.66
CA ASN A 72 -9.51 14.99 2.63
C ASN A 72 -10.84 15.05 3.41
N ASN A 73 -11.66 14.01 3.25
CA ASN A 73 -12.98 13.89 3.87
C ASN A 73 -12.96 13.13 5.21
N GLY A 74 -11.77 12.76 5.70
CA GLY A 74 -11.58 12.02 6.95
C GLY A 74 -11.79 10.51 6.85
N ALA A 75 -12.15 9.97 5.68
CA ALA A 75 -12.34 8.54 5.47
C ALA A 75 -11.18 7.90 4.69
N ALA A 76 -10.95 6.61 4.94
CA ALA A 76 -9.94 5.82 4.27
C ALA A 76 -10.55 4.58 3.60
N VAL A 77 -9.99 4.17 2.46
CA VAL A 77 -10.45 3.01 1.68
C VAL A 77 -9.28 2.08 1.37
N ILE A 78 -9.42 0.80 1.70
CA ILE A 78 -8.46 -0.25 1.34
C ILE A 78 -8.93 -0.91 0.04
N VAL A 79 -8.27 -0.63 -1.08
CA VAL A 79 -8.62 -1.24 -2.39
C VAL A 79 -7.91 -2.57 -2.54
N CYS A 80 -8.65 -3.68 -2.59
CA CYS A 80 -8.13 -5.05 -2.74
C CYS A 80 -7.98 -5.47 -4.19
N PRO A 81 -6.77 -5.40 -4.79
CA PRO A 81 -6.56 -5.84 -6.15
C PRO A 81 -6.73 -7.37 -6.24
N GLY A 82 -7.26 -7.84 -7.36
CA GLY A 82 -7.45 -9.26 -7.62
C GLY A 82 -6.19 -9.94 -8.15
N GLY A 83 -6.40 -11.03 -8.90
CA GLY A 83 -5.33 -11.93 -9.35
C GLY A 83 -5.41 -13.35 -8.77
N GLY A 84 -6.54 -13.70 -8.15
CA GLY A 84 -6.90 -15.08 -7.77
C GLY A 84 -5.90 -15.75 -6.85
N TYR A 85 -5.23 -14.98 -5.96
CA TYR A 85 -4.16 -15.44 -5.08
C TYR A 85 -2.95 -16.04 -5.82
N ARG A 86 -2.76 -15.71 -7.09
CA ARG A 86 -1.61 -16.13 -7.90
C ARG A 86 -0.71 -14.96 -8.24
N ILE A 87 -1.32 -13.80 -8.45
CA ILE A 87 -0.67 -12.51 -8.68
C ILE A 87 -1.46 -11.44 -7.94
N LEU A 88 -0.90 -10.24 -7.84
CA LEU A 88 -1.57 -9.04 -7.36
C LEU A 88 -1.64 -8.03 -8.49
N ALA A 89 -2.83 -7.81 -9.04
CA ALA A 89 -3.09 -6.95 -10.20
C ALA A 89 -3.03 -5.45 -9.82
N ARG A 90 -1.84 -4.97 -9.41
CA ARG A 90 -1.65 -3.70 -8.74
C ARG A 90 -2.15 -2.49 -9.53
N ASP A 91 -1.84 -2.36 -10.81
CA ASP A 91 -2.17 -1.10 -11.51
C ASP A 91 -3.67 -0.93 -11.76
N LYS A 92 -4.25 -1.82 -12.57
CA LYS A 92 -5.64 -1.69 -13.06
C LYS A 92 -6.71 -1.94 -12.00
N GLU A 93 -6.44 -2.81 -11.04
CA GLU A 93 -7.42 -3.18 -10.00
C GLU A 93 -7.10 -2.52 -8.66
N GLY A 94 -5.98 -1.80 -8.57
CA GLY A 94 -5.44 -1.27 -7.34
C GLY A 94 -5.15 0.23 -7.40
N THR A 95 -3.98 0.61 -7.92
CA THR A 95 -3.48 1.99 -7.87
C THR A 95 -4.30 2.97 -8.69
N GLU A 96 -4.85 2.56 -9.82
CA GLU A 96 -5.76 3.41 -10.61
C GLU A 96 -7.05 3.72 -9.83
N ILE A 97 -7.63 2.71 -9.18
CA ILE A 97 -8.82 2.87 -8.32
C ILE A 97 -8.49 3.74 -7.10
N ALA A 98 -7.35 3.50 -6.46
CA ALA A 98 -6.91 4.31 -5.33
C ALA A 98 -6.63 5.76 -5.73
N ALA A 99 -6.05 6.02 -6.90
CA ALA A 99 -5.84 7.37 -7.42
C ALA A 99 -7.18 8.09 -7.65
N TRP A 100 -8.15 7.40 -8.26
CA TRP A 100 -9.49 7.93 -8.45
C TRP A 100 -10.18 8.28 -7.11
N LEU A 101 -10.14 7.38 -6.12
CA LEU A 101 -10.70 7.62 -4.78
C LEU A 101 -10.02 8.78 -4.05
N ASN A 102 -8.68 8.92 -4.18
CA ASN A 102 -7.96 10.08 -3.63
C ASN A 102 -8.42 11.39 -4.28
N GLY A 103 -8.73 11.39 -5.58
CA GLY A 103 -9.33 12.54 -6.26
C GLY A 103 -10.72 12.94 -5.74
N LEU A 104 -11.41 12.03 -5.04
CA LEU A 104 -12.68 12.27 -4.36
C LEU A 104 -12.51 12.60 -2.86
N GLY A 105 -11.28 12.70 -2.37
CA GLY A 105 -10.99 13.07 -0.98
C GLY A 105 -10.83 11.90 0.00
N TYR A 106 -10.92 10.66 -0.45
CA TYR A 106 -10.67 9.49 0.40
C TYR A 106 -9.19 9.14 0.43
N SER A 107 -8.62 8.92 1.63
CA SER A 107 -7.26 8.35 1.71
C SER A 107 -7.30 6.88 1.28
N ALA A 108 -6.89 6.57 0.06
CA ALA A 108 -7.10 5.25 -0.53
C ALA A 108 -5.79 4.52 -0.84
N THR A 109 -5.71 3.23 -0.53
CA THR A 109 -4.51 2.40 -0.78
C THR A 109 -4.76 1.48 -1.98
N GLY A 110 -3.86 1.44 -2.96
CA GLY A 110 -4.03 0.62 -4.18
C GLY A 110 -3.00 -0.48 -4.39
N GLY A 111 -1.91 -0.49 -3.62
CA GLY A 111 -0.81 -1.46 -3.78
C GLY A 111 -0.73 -2.53 -2.71
N HIS A 112 -1.72 -2.66 -1.82
CA HIS A 112 -1.62 -3.62 -0.71
C HIS A 112 -1.58 -5.07 -1.22
N GLY A 113 -0.89 -5.94 -0.49
CA GLY A 113 -0.65 -7.31 -0.94
C GLY A 113 -0.55 -8.34 0.15
N TYR A 114 -1.10 -9.53 -0.16
CA TYR A 114 -1.20 -10.67 0.74
C TYR A 114 -0.87 -11.98 0.02
N GLY A 115 -0.12 -12.84 0.72
CA GLY A 115 0.19 -14.24 0.40
C GLY A 115 -0.25 -14.76 -0.96
N LEU A 116 0.47 -14.37 -2.02
CA LEU A 116 0.21 -14.79 -3.40
C LEU A 116 0.79 -16.21 -3.60
N ARG A 117 -0.05 -17.25 -3.53
CA ARG A 117 0.27 -18.60 -4.03
C ARG A 117 -0.96 -19.54 -4.05
N PRO A 118 -1.05 -20.45 -5.05
CA PRO A 118 -2.07 -21.51 -5.08
C PRO A 118 -1.95 -22.58 -3.96
N VAL A 119 -0.94 -22.50 -3.09
CA VAL A 119 -0.67 -23.56 -2.08
C VAL A 119 -0.24 -23.00 -0.72
N ASN A 120 -0.47 -21.71 -0.45
CA ASN A 120 -0.08 -21.11 0.82
C ASN A 120 -1.28 -21.10 1.78
N LEU A 121 -1.10 -21.65 2.98
CA LEU A 121 -2.12 -21.57 4.03
C LEU A 121 -2.45 -20.10 4.37
N ALA A 122 -1.45 -19.22 4.29
CA ALA A 122 -1.63 -17.78 4.46
C ALA A 122 -2.64 -17.19 3.47
N ALA A 123 -2.71 -17.68 2.23
CA ALA A 123 -3.68 -17.22 1.24
C ALA A 123 -5.12 -17.61 1.63
N LYS A 124 -5.30 -18.81 2.20
CA LYS A 124 -6.61 -19.31 2.65
C LYS A 124 -7.12 -18.58 3.90
N THR A 125 -6.23 -18.22 4.81
CA THR A 125 -6.58 -17.59 6.09
C THR A 125 -6.47 -16.07 6.06
N TRP A 126 -5.99 -15.50 4.96
CA TRP A 126 -5.74 -14.07 4.82
C TRP A 126 -6.96 -13.22 5.20
N PRO A 127 -8.18 -13.45 4.70
CA PRO A 127 -9.32 -12.59 5.05
C PRO A 127 -9.57 -12.49 6.56
N GLN A 128 -9.46 -13.62 7.28
CA GLN A 128 -9.61 -13.64 8.74
C GLN A 128 -8.42 -12.97 9.45
N LEU A 129 -7.22 -13.12 8.91
CA LEU A 129 -6.02 -12.44 9.42
C LEU A 129 -6.11 -10.91 9.19
N ALA A 130 -6.64 -10.48 8.06
CA ALA A 130 -6.94 -9.08 7.72
C ALA A 130 -7.88 -8.46 8.73
N GLU A 131 -8.99 -9.14 8.98
CA GLU A 131 -10.02 -8.71 9.92
C GLU A 131 -9.45 -8.63 11.33
N SER A 132 -8.70 -9.65 11.76
CA SER A 132 -8.06 -9.67 13.07
C SER A 132 -7.06 -8.53 13.24
N TRP A 133 -6.27 -8.25 12.20
CA TRP A 133 -5.33 -7.12 12.18
C TRP A 133 -6.06 -5.78 12.23
N LEU A 134 -7.08 -5.57 11.39
CA LEU A 134 -7.91 -4.37 11.40
C LEU A 134 -8.54 -4.12 12.77
N LYS A 135 -9.09 -5.17 13.40
CA LYS A 135 -9.66 -5.08 14.75
C LYS A 135 -8.62 -4.69 15.79
N ASN A 136 -7.41 -5.26 15.73
CA ASN A 136 -6.35 -4.92 16.67
C ASN A 136 -5.85 -3.48 16.52
N ILE A 137 -5.83 -2.92 15.32
CA ILE A 137 -5.41 -1.53 15.09
C ILE A 137 -6.52 -0.54 15.43
N LEU A 138 -7.75 -0.78 14.97
CA LEU A 138 -8.87 0.14 15.17
C LEU A 138 -9.42 0.08 16.60
N PHE A 139 -9.31 -1.08 17.24
CA PHE A 139 -9.83 -1.33 18.59
C PHE A 139 -8.78 -2.06 19.44
N PRO A 140 -7.64 -1.39 19.76
CA PRO A 140 -6.61 -1.99 20.57
C PRO A 140 -7.19 -2.39 21.93
N LYS A 141 -6.98 -3.65 22.33
CA LYS A 141 -7.34 -4.11 23.67
C LYS A 141 -6.49 -3.33 24.67
N LYS A 142 -7.16 -2.61 25.58
CA LYS A 142 -6.52 -1.92 26.71
C LYS A 142 -5.85 -2.90 27.65
#